data_AF-K5VR66-F1
#
_entry.id   AF-K5VR66-F1
#
_cell.length_a   1.000
_cell.length_b   1.000
_cell.length_c   1.000
_cell.angle_alpha   90.00
_cell.angle_beta   90.00
_cell.angle_gamma   90.00
#
_symmetry.space_group_name_H-M   'P 1'
#
loop_
_entity.id
_entity.type
_entity.pdbx_description
1 polymer ?
#
loop_
_entity_poly.entity_id
_entity_poly.type
_entity_poly.pdbx_seq_one_letter_code
_entity_poly.pdbx_strand_id
1 'polypeptide(L)'
;MTATNVLFPIPHAQIVSGLTTAPAVSLVHAAHVALFDSKLGIHNVSRHSHNVVIPPYADAAHPTAWEAVFANKTAPPGGFGFYIHGPETWQHKLKRRGEWQEVIMSYEVLFEDGWEWQRGGKLPGICLS
;
A
#
# COMPACT_ATOMS: atom_id res chain seq x y z
N MET A 1 -8.90 5.70 -25.23
CA MET A 1 -7.49 5.64 -24.82
C MET A 1 -7.47 5.20 -23.37
N THR A 2 -7.07 3.97 -23.07
CA THR A 2 -6.94 3.50 -21.69
C THR A 2 -5.80 4.26 -21.04
N ALA A 3 -6.10 5.08 -20.02
CA ALA A 3 -5.08 5.76 -19.25
C ALA A 3 -4.05 4.71 -18.80
N THR A 4 -2.80 4.87 -19.23
CA THR A 4 -1.66 4.13 -18.68
C THR A 4 -1.69 4.35 -17.17
N ASN A 5 -1.91 3.28 -16.42
CA ASN A 5 -1.97 3.37 -14.97
C ASN A 5 -0.58 3.76 -14.46
N VAL A 6 -0.43 5.02 -14.04
CA VAL A 6 0.86 5.62 -13.66
C VAL A 6 1.52 4.89 -12.48
N LEU A 7 0.74 4.12 -11.71
CA LEU A 7 1.26 3.39 -10.55
C LEU A 7 2.25 2.29 -10.95
N PHE A 8 2.14 1.68 -12.14
CA PHE A 8 3.04 0.60 -12.55
C PHE A 8 3.82 1.00 -13.82
N PRO A 9 4.99 1.63 -13.68
CA PRO A 9 5.77 2.15 -14.82
C PRO A 9 6.55 1.04 -15.55
N ILE A 10 5.98 -0.15 -15.69
CA ILE A 10 6.54 -1.28 -16.43
C ILE A 10 5.50 -1.84 -17.41
N PRO A 11 5.91 -2.55 -18.47
CA PRO A 11 4.96 -3.21 -19.35
C PRO A 11 4.08 -4.19 -18.55
N HIS A 12 2.77 -3.99 -18.53
CA HIS A 12 1.84 -4.82 -17.74
C HIS A 12 1.90 -6.32 -18.09
N ALA A 13 2.33 -6.65 -19.32
CA ALA A 13 2.55 -8.03 -19.75
C ALA A 13 3.68 -8.76 -18.99
N GLN A 14 4.58 -8.02 -18.32
CA GLN A 14 5.63 -8.59 -17.47
C GLN A 14 5.11 -8.90 -16.05
N ILE A 15 3.95 -8.37 -15.66
CA ILE A 15 3.35 -8.63 -14.36
C ILE A 15 2.68 -10.00 -14.39
N VAL A 16 3.32 -10.98 -13.77
CA VAL A 16 2.86 -12.38 -13.77
C VAL A 16 1.95 -12.74 -12.60
N SER A 17 1.95 -11.92 -11.54
CA SER A 17 1.11 -12.08 -10.34
C SER A 17 1.21 -10.80 -9.50
N GLY A 18 0.10 -10.37 -8.90
CA GLY A 18 0.08 -9.20 -8.03
C GLY A 18 -1.19 -9.10 -7.20
N LEU A 19 -1.26 -8.04 -6.41
CA LEU A 19 -2.47 -7.59 -5.75
C LEU A 19 -2.50 -6.06 -5.79
N THR A 20 -3.69 -5.47 -5.74
CA THR A 20 -3.88 -4.02 -5.68
C THR A 20 -5.09 -3.70 -4.81
N THR A 21 -5.00 -2.61 -4.04
CA THR A 21 -6.12 -2.01 -3.32
C THR A 21 -6.75 -0.85 -4.09
N ALA A 22 -6.07 -0.34 -5.12
CA ALA A 22 -6.53 0.78 -5.93
C ALA A 22 -7.62 0.32 -6.93
N PRO A 23 -8.86 0.83 -6.83
CA PRO A 23 -9.95 0.46 -7.74
C PRO A 23 -9.69 0.80 -9.20
N ALA A 24 -8.93 1.86 -9.47
CA ALA A 24 -8.61 2.32 -10.83
C ALA A 24 -7.55 1.45 -11.55
N VAL A 25 -6.91 0.51 -10.85
CA VAL A 25 -5.88 -0.38 -11.42
C VAL A 25 -6.50 -1.61 -12.06
N SER A 26 -6.53 -1.69 -13.39
CA SER A 26 -6.95 -2.92 -14.09
C SER A 26 -5.75 -3.68 -14.62
N LEU A 27 -5.29 -4.70 -13.88
CA LEU A 27 -4.20 -5.60 -14.27
C LEU A 27 -4.68 -7.05 -14.30
N VAL A 28 -4.51 -7.74 -15.44
CA VAL A 28 -5.00 -9.11 -15.66
C VAL A 28 -4.53 -10.10 -14.60
N HIS A 29 -3.29 -9.93 -14.11
CA HIS A 29 -2.67 -10.84 -13.16
C HIS A 29 -2.63 -10.31 -11.73
N ALA A 30 -3.29 -9.19 -11.44
CA ALA A 30 -3.39 -8.65 -10.09
C ALA A 30 -4.79 -8.88 -9.51
N ALA A 31 -4.86 -9.39 -8.28
CA ALA A 31 -6.13 -9.47 -7.56
C ALA A 31 -6.50 -8.10 -6.97
N HIS A 32 -7.74 -7.66 -7.14
CA HIS A 32 -8.27 -6.55 -6.33
C HIS A 32 -8.58 -7.04 -4.93
N VAL A 33 -7.98 -6.38 -3.94
CA VAL A 33 -8.11 -6.70 -2.54
C VAL A 33 -8.58 -5.45 -1.82
N ALA A 34 -9.62 -5.56 -1.00
CA ALA A 34 -10.08 -4.41 -0.23
C ALA A 34 -9.01 -3.96 0.79
N LEU A 35 -8.93 -2.67 1.09
CA LEU A 35 -7.98 -2.07 2.02
C LEU A 35 -8.36 -2.41 3.48
N PHE A 36 -8.23 -3.68 3.85
CA PHE A 36 -8.54 -4.21 5.18
C PHE A 36 -7.51 -5.26 5.61
N ASP A 37 -7.19 -5.28 6.89
CA ASP A 37 -6.16 -6.12 7.50
C ASP A 37 -6.28 -7.60 7.14
N SER A 38 -7.48 -8.16 7.32
CA SER A 38 -7.78 -9.56 7.07
C SER A 38 -7.62 -9.95 5.60
N LYS A 39 -7.76 -8.99 4.68
CA LYS A 39 -7.65 -9.23 3.24
C LYS A 39 -6.22 -9.09 2.74
N LEU A 40 -5.44 -8.23 3.38
CA LEU A 40 -4.05 -7.96 3.03
C LEU A 40 -3.05 -8.85 3.79
N GLY A 41 -3.50 -9.65 4.76
CA GLY A 41 -2.60 -10.47 5.58
C GLY A 41 -1.67 -9.59 6.42
N ILE A 42 -2.23 -8.53 7.00
CA ILE A 42 -1.51 -7.61 7.88
C ILE A 42 -1.09 -8.35 9.15
N HIS A 43 0.17 -8.16 9.55
CA HIS A 43 0.72 -8.70 10.78
C HIS A 43 1.85 -7.80 11.29
N ASN A 44 2.36 -8.06 12.51
CA ASN A 44 3.37 -7.25 13.16
C ASN A 44 2.99 -5.75 13.24
N VAL A 45 1.72 -5.49 13.57
CA VAL A 45 1.19 -4.13 13.72
C VAL A 45 1.88 -3.45 14.91
N SER A 46 2.39 -2.25 14.66
CA SER A 46 2.98 -1.37 15.67
C SER A 46 1.94 -0.92 16.71
N ARG A 47 2.37 -0.11 17.68
CA ARG A 47 1.48 0.35 18.77
C ARG A 47 0.34 1.26 18.31
N HIS A 48 0.42 1.88 17.13
CA HIS A 48 -0.61 2.79 16.62
C HIS A 48 -1.51 2.08 15.61
N SER A 49 -2.81 2.37 15.67
CA SER A 49 -3.80 1.85 14.74
C SER A 49 -3.72 2.57 13.39
N HIS A 50 -3.86 1.81 12.30
CA HIS A 50 -4.03 2.33 10.95
C HIS A 50 -5.53 2.32 10.58
N ASN A 51 -6.21 3.42 10.88
CA ASN A 51 -7.63 3.53 10.60
C ASN A 51 -7.87 3.65 9.08
N VAL A 52 -8.86 2.92 8.58
CA VAL A 52 -9.37 3.12 7.22
C VAL A 52 -10.35 4.29 7.27
N VAL A 53 -10.03 5.35 6.53
CA VAL A 53 -10.81 6.60 6.49
C VAL A 53 -11.23 6.94 5.07
N ILE A 54 -12.15 7.91 4.94
CA ILE A 54 -12.45 8.57 3.67
C ILE A 54 -11.50 9.77 3.55
N PRO A 55 -10.65 9.86 2.51
CA PRO A 55 -9.70 10.96 2.38
C PRO A 55 -10.41 12.30 2.04
N PRO A 56 -9.81 13.47 2.36
CA PRO A 56 -10.40 14.79 2.09
C PRO A 56 -10.76 15.06 0.62
N TYR A 57 -10.05 14.43 -0.32
CA TYR A 57 -10.25 14.55 -1.77
C TYR A 57 -10.70 13.23 -2.41
N ALA A 58 -11.57 12.49 -1.71
CA ALA A 58 -12.05 11.19 -2.18
C ALA A 58 -12.74 11.27 -3.56
N ASP A 59 -12.40 10.33 -4.42
CA ASP A 59 -13.04 10.12 -5.71
C ASP A 59 -13.23 8.61 -5.98
N ALA A 60 -13.67 8.25 -7.18
CA ALA A 60 -13.87 6.85 -7.55
C ALA A 60 -12.56 6.03 -7.58
N ALA A 61 -11.41 6.68 -7.77
CA ALA A 61 -10.10 6.05 -7.76
C ALA A 61 -9.51 5.94 -6.34
N HIS A 62 -9.90 6.82 -5.42
CA HIS A 62 -9.38 6.92 -4.06
C HIS A 62 -10.51 6.96 -3.00
N PRO A 63 -11.37 5.93 -2.92
CA PRO A 63 -12.54 5.96 -2.03
C PRO A 63 -12.18 5.82 -0.54
N THR A 64 -11.03 5.23 -0.24
CA THR A 64 -10.58 4.96 1.13
C THR A 64 -9.05 5.03 1.22
N ALA A 65 -8.54 5.44 2.38
CA ALA A 65 -7.11 5.49 2.66
C ALA A 65 -6.82 5.02 4.10
N TRP A 66 -5.55 4.70 4.39
CA TRP A 66 -5.08 4.60 5.77
C TRP A 66 -4.60 5.96 6.28
N GLU A 67 -5.01 6.32 7.49
CA GLU A 67 -4.61 7.56 8.13
C GLU A 67 -3.42 7.36 9.07
N ALA A 68 -2.39 8.20 8.89
CA ALA A 68 -1.24 8.27 9.79
C ALA A 68 -1.31 9.57 10.59
N VAL A 69 -1.56 9.48 11.89
CA VAL A 69 -1.66 10.65 12.77
C VAL A 69 -0.30 10.93 13.41
N PHE A 70 0.22 12.15 13.24
CA PHE A 70 1.45 12.62 13.86
C PHE A 70 1.15 13.75 14.83
N ALA A 71 1.36 13.50 16.11
CA ALA A 71 1.11 14.48 17.15
C ALA A 71 2.39 15.21 17.60
N ASN A 72 2.20 16.38 18.19
CA ASN A 72 3.24 17.33 18.58
C ASN A 72 4.13 16.77 19.71
N LYS A 73 5.20 17.51 20.07
CA LYS A 73 6.27 17.11 21.02
C LYS A 73 5.84 16.54 22.39
N THR A 74 4.58 16.65 22.78
CA THR A 74 4.02 16.18 24.06
C THR A 74 3.15 14.91 23.93
N ALA A 75 2.97 14.38 22.73
CA ALA A 75 2.10 13.26 22.43
C ALA A 75 2.88 11.97 22.12
N PRO A 76 2.22 10.79 22.11
CA PRO A 76 2.85 9.53 21.72
C PRO A 76 3.48 9.61 20.32
N PRO A 77 4.49 8.80 20.01
CA PRO A 77 5.10 8.76 18.67
C PRO A 77 4.01 8.63 17.59
N GLY A 78 4.11 9.41 16.51
CA GLY A 78 3.11 9.40 15.44
C GLY A 78 3.27 8.25 14.44
N GLY A 79 2.32 8.15 13.52
CA GLY A 79 2.31 7.22 12.40
C GLY A 79 1.97 5.78 12.78
N PHE A 80 2.05 4.86 11.83
CA PHE A 80 1.83 3.43 12.04
C PHE A 80 2.83 2.61 11.22
N GLY A 81 2.96 1.34 11.56
CA GLY A 81 3.75 0.37 10.80
C GLY A 81 3.20 -1.03 10.97
N PHE A 82 3.27 -1.81 9.90
CA PHE A 82 2.90 -3.22 9.86
C PHE A 82 3.55 -3.86 8.63
N TYR A 83 3.41 -5.17 8.52
CA TYR A 83 3.89 -5.95 7.39
C TYR A 83 2.70 -6.54 6.63
N ILE A 84 2.80 -6.54 5.31
CA ILE A 84 1.81 -7.12 4.39
C ILE A 84 2.44 -8.38 3.78
N HIS A 85 1.83 -9.54 4.01
CA HIS A 85 2.17 -10.74 3.24
C HIS A 85 1.23 -10.98 2.06
N GLY A 86 0.12 -10.25 1.97
CA GLY A 86 -0.91 -10.44 0.94
C GLY A 86 -1.76 -11.69 1.17
N PRO A 87 -2.78 -11.93 0.32
CA PRO A 87 -3.59 -13.14 0.36
C PRO A 87 -2.75 -14.41 0.23
N GLU A 88 -3.16 -15.48 0.90
CA GLU A 88 -2.47 -16.77 0.89
C GLU A 88 -2.20 -17.30 -0.53
N THR A 89 -3.13 -17.08 -1.46
CA THR A 89 -2.98 -17.48 -2.87
C THR A 89 -1.83 -16.77 -3.58
N TRP A 90 -1.58 -15.50 -3.25
CA TRP A 90 -0.47 -14.72 -3.78
C TRP A 90 0.85 -15.15 -3.14
N GLN A 91 0.88 -15.37 -1.82
CA GLN A 91 2.06 -15.89 -1.10
C GLN A 91 2.55 -17.23 -1.68
N HIS A 92 1.63 -18.16 -1.96
CA HIS A 92 1.95 -19.44 -2.57
C HIS A 92 2.50 -19.30 -4.00
N LYS A 93 2.05 -18.29 -4.77
CA LYS A 93 2.60 -17.99 -6.10
C LYS A 93 4.00 -17.40 -5.98
N LEU A 94 4.22 -16.52 -5.00
CA LEU A 94 5.52 -15.90 -4.76
C LEU A 94 6.56 -16.98 -4.38
N LYS A 95 6.29 -17.79 -3.35
CA LYS A 95 7.19 -18.88 -2.90
C LYS A 95 7.53 -19.92 -3.97
N ARG A 96 6.59 -20.24 -4.86
CA ARG A 96 6.81 -21.24 -5.93
C ARG A 96 7.72 -20.76 -7.05
N ARG A 97 7.98 -19.46 -7.19
CA ARG A 97 8.77 -18.90 -8.29
C ARG A 97 10.29 -18.98 -8.09
N GLY A 98 10.77 -19.62 -7.02
CA GLY A 98 12.21 -19.81 -6.77
C GLY A 98 12.88 -18.58 -6.19
N GLU A 99 14.22 -18.50 -6.18
CA GLU A 99 14.97 -17.50 -5.39
C GLU A 99 15.01 -16.08 -6.01
N TRP A 100 14.72 -15.92 -7.30
CA TRP A 100 14.84 -14.64 -8.01
C TRP A 100 13.47 -14.09 -8.36
N GLN A 101 13.05 -13.06 -7.62
CA GLN A 101 11.75 -12.44 -7.77
C GLN A 101 11.94 -10.93 -7.78
N GLU A 102 11.48 -10.29 -8.87
CA GLU A 102 11.33 -8.85 -8.91
C GLU A 102 9.94 -8.50 -8.39
N VAL A 103 9.90 -7.65 -7.37
CA VAL A 103 8.65 -7.16 -6.78
C VAL A 103 8.62 -5.65 -6.94
N ILE A 104 7.53 -5.14 -7.50
CA ILE A 104 7.26 -3.71 -7.61
C ILE A 104 6.14 -3.38 -6.65
N MET A 105 6.35 -2.33 -5.87
CA MET A 105 5.36 -1.77 -4.95
C MET A 105 5.14 -0.31 -5.33
N SER A 106 3.86 0.06 -5.38
CA SER A 106 3.41 1.40 -5.69
C SER A 106 2.37 1.81 -4.68
N TYR A 107 2.40 3.08 -4.29
CA TYR A 107 1.45 3.66 -3.35
C TYR A 107 1.27 5.14 -3.64
N GLU A 108 0.17 5.69 -3.16
CA GLU A 108 -0.11 7.12 -3.16
C GLU A 108 -0.17 7.60 -1.71
N VAL A 109 0.26 8.83 -1.50
CA VAL A 109 0.26 9.47 -0.18
C VAL A 109 -0.25 10.90 -0.33
N LEU A 110 -1.17 11.28 0.55
CA LEU A 110 -1.66 12.65 0.67
C LEU A 110 -1.09 13.25 1.95
N PHE A 111 -0.40 14.38 1.80
CA PHE A 111 -0.02 15.24 2.91
C PHE A 111 -1.04 16.38 2.97
N GLU A 112 -1.60 16.63 4.14
CA GLU A 112 -2.58 17.69 4.34
C GLU A 112 -1.98 19.08 4.07
N ASP A 113 -2.85 20.05 3.78
CA ASP A 113 -2.42 21.42 3.58
C ASP A 113 -1.75 21.97 4.84
N GLY A 114 -0.57 22.56 4.67
CA GLY A 114 0.25 23.04 5.79
C GLY A 114 1.13 21.96 6.44
N TRP A 115 1.26 20.78 5.85
CA TRP A 115 2.13 19.72 6.35
C TRP A 115 3.59 20.18 6.55
N GLU A 116 4.12 19.93 7.75
CA GLU A 116 5.50 20.26 8.11
C GLU A 116 6.41 19.02 8.08
N TRP A 117 7.31 18.97 7.11
CA TRP A 117 8.22 17.84 6.90
C TRP A 117 9.30 17.67 7.99
N GLN A 118 9.56 18.71 8.79
CA GLN A 118 10.62 18.73 9.80
C GLN A 118 11.98 18.25 9.23
N ARG A 119 12.50 17.11 9.70
CA ARG A 119 13.76 16.51 9.21
C ARG A 119 13.52 15.27 8.32
N GLY A 120 12.30 15.08 7.85
CA GLY A 120 11.88 13.90 7.11
C GLY A 120 11.48 12.73 8.01
N GLY A 121 11.11 11.62 7.37
CA GLY A 121 10.59 10.42 8.01
C GLY A 121 10.65 9.20 7.07
N LYS A 122 10.15 8.06 7.55
CA LYS A 122 10.08 6.83 6.77
C LYS A 122 8.74 6.75 6.03
N LEU A 123 8.77 6.14 4.84
CA LEU A 123 7.59 5.82 4.04
C LEU A 123 7.54 4.29 3.77
N PRO A 124 6.41 3.76 3.29
CA PRO A 124 6.28 2.34 2.97
C PRO A 124 7.35 1.85 1.99
N GLY A 125 7.78 0.61 2.16
CA GLY A 125 8.78 -0.02 1.31
C GLY A 125 8.75 -1.54 1.38
N ILE A 126 9.45 -2.18 0.45
CA ILE A 126 9.53 -3.64 0.35
C ILE A 126 10.58 -4.15 1.34
N CYS A 127 10.23 -5.17 2.12
CA CYS A 127 11.17 -5.98 2.89
C CYS A 127 11.09 -7.41 2.35
N LEU A 128 12.21 -7.91 1.83
CA LEU A 128 12.34 -9.31 1.43
C LEU A 128 12.96 -10.05 2.62
N SER A 129 12.17 -10.91 3.26
CA SER A 129 12.56 -11.73 4.42
C SER A 129 12.65 -13.20 4.05
#